data_AF-C4JZ75-F1
#
_entry.id   AF-C4JZ75-F1
#
_cell.length_a   1.000
_cell.length_b   1.000
_cell.length_c   1.000
_cell.angle_alpha   90.00
_cell.angle_beta   90.00
_cell.angle_gamma   90.00
#
_symmetry.space_group_name_H-M   'P 1'
#
loop_
_entity.id
_entity.type
_entity.pdbx_description
1 polymer ?
#
loop_
_entity_poly.entity_id
_entity_poly.type
_entity_poly.pdbx_seq_one_letter_code
_entity_poly.pdbx_strand_id
1 'polypeptide(L)'
;MLIPSFRNLCFVIFTAFLVLSDVLLAYDISKKLAPQGPLGVTLDRSVAINFPKENDPKDDTVYRSWLFSTHLKFKDPVSEISDGQLWQIARDAVDEMIKDVEQYGISARSVPNALAVLAWDHEIILSSSQKGGASFTYDYGDSPVLESLRLCQAIWKDDGPFGNDKEHRTGASCAEPMAAHLYYATTGEPLDTKKARVGTWTRRKKGWEQTDPCGTPEKDLWGCNLFVAAEGLTVLSPDKDPEEYDIKTLAGGVTASDQIQLCAVGASEG
;
A
#
# COMPACT_ATOMS: atom_id res chain seq x y z
N MET A 1 -57.41 -22.34 16.44
CA MET A 1 -56.05 -22.35 15.84
C MET A 1 -55.96 -21.19 14.86
N LEU A 2 -55.23 -20.12 15.22
CA LEU A 2 -54.98 -18.99 14.33
C LEU A 2 -53.77 -19.33 13.45
N ILE A 3 -54.00 -19.61 12.16
CA ILE A 3 -52.93 -19.78 11.18
C ILE A 3 -52.42 -18.37 10.87
N PRO A 4 -51.15 -18.02 11.18
CA PRO A 4 -50.63 -16.71 10.82
C PRO A 4 -50.62 -16.58 9.29
N SER A 5 -51.14 -15.46 8.78
CA SER A 5 -51.22 -15.25 7.33
C SER A 5 -49.82 -15.32 6.71
N PHE A 6 -49.70 -15.97 5.55
CA PHE A 6 -48.45 -16.15 4.80
C PHE A 6 -47.66 -14.82 4.63
N ARG A 7 -48.37 -13.69 4.59
CA ARG A 7 -47.80 -12.34 4.50
C ARG A 7 -46.95 -11.96 5.71
N ASN A 8 -47.34 -12.37 6.92
CA ASN A 8 -46.60 -12.07 8.15
C ASN A 8 -45.34 -12.93 8.27
N LEU A 9 -45.35 -14.15 7.71
CA LEU A 9 -44.17 -15.02 7.68
C LEU A 9 -43.11 -14.46 6.72
N CYS A 10 -43.51 -13.94 5.55
CA CYS A 10 -42.59 -13.27 4.61
C CYS A 10 -41.98 -11.99 5.20
N PHE A 11 -42.76 -11.17 5.92
CA PHE A 11 -42.21 -9.97 6.58
C PHE A 11 -41.20 -10.32 7.66
N VAL A 12 -41.47 -11.33 8.49
CA VAL A 12 -40.52 -11.79 9.52
C VAL A 12 -39.24 -12.34 8.89
N ILE A 13 -39.33 -13.11 7.80
CA ILE A 13 -38.16 -13.62 7.07
C ILE A 13 -37.37 -12.47 6.41
N PHE A 14 -38.05 -11.47 5.84
CA PHE A 14 -37.38 -10.32 5.21
C PHE A 14 -36.72 -9.41 6.25
N THR A 15 -37.35 -9.18 7.41
CA THR A 15 -36.72 -8.46 8.52
C THR A 15 -35.59 -9.26 9.16
N ALA A 16 -35.70 -10.59 9.26
CA ALA A 16 -34.61 -11.44 9.74
C ALA A 16 -33.43 -11.43 8.76
N PHE A 17 -33.68 -11.42 7.44
CA PHE A 17 -32.64 -11.28 6.42
C PHE A 17 -31.96 -9.91 6.45
N LEU A 18 -32.71 -8.83 6.69
CA LEU A 18 -32.16 -7.48 6.83
C LEU A 18 -31.34 -7.31 8.14
N VAL A 19 -31.79 -7.92 9.23
CA VAL A 19 -31.06 -7.91 10.51
C VAL A 19 -29.84 -8.86 10.48
N LEU A 20 -29.87 -9.94 9.69
CA LEU A 20 -28.72 -10.84 9.46
C LEU A 20 -27.73 -10.28 8.44
N SER A 21 -28.15 -9.47 7.47
CA SER A 21 -27.22 -8.76 6.58
C SER A 21 -26.43 -7.67 7.29
N ASP A 22 -26.96 -7.16 8.41
CA ASP A 22 -26.28 -6.26 9.34
C ASP A 22 -25.54 -7.00 10.47
N VAL A 23 -25.39 -8.34 10.40
CA VAL A 23 -24.18 -8.99 10.92
C VAL A 23 -23.04 -8.64 9.95
N LEU A 24 -22.81 -7.33 9.88
CA LEU A 24 -21.59 -6.68 9.48
C LEU A 24 -20.51 -7.40 10.26
N LEU A 25 -19.65 -8.12 9.54
CA LEU A 25 -18.41 -8.62 10.09
C LEU A 25 -17.63 -7.40 10.57
N ALA A 26 -17.81 -7.04 11.83
CA ALA A 26 -16.96 -6.10 12.53
C ALA A 26 -15.54 -6.66 12.41
N TYR A 27 -14.66 -5.94 11.73
CA TYR A 27 -13.27 -6.37 11.61
C TYR A 27 -12.60 -6.25 12.98
N ASP A 28 -11.82 -7.25 13.37
CA ASP A 28 -11.02 -7.23 14.61
C ASP A 28 -9.54 -7.35 14.23
N ILE A 29 -8.83 -6.22 14.33
CA ILE A 29 -7.39 -6.16 14.05
C ILE A 29 -6.56 -6.26 15.34
N SER A 30 -7.12 -6.72 16.46
CA SER A 30 -6.41 -6.89 17.74
C SER A 30 -5.39 -8.03 17.71
N LYS A 31 -5.58 -9.00 16.81
CA LYS A 31 -4.66 -10.11 16.60
C LYS A 31 -3.96 -9.96 15.26
N LYS A 32 -2.65 -10.21 15.25
CA LYS A 32 -1.92 -10.39 13.99
C LYS A 32 -2.33 -11.74 13.39
N LEU A 33 -2.78 -11.72 12.15
CA LEU A 33 -3.05 -12.90 11.37
C LEU A 33 -1.85 -13.20 10.46
N ALA A 34 -1.68 -14.48 10.10
CA ALA A 34 -0.62 -14.86 9.17
C ALA A 34 -0.99 -14.43 7.74
N PRO A 35 -0.05 -13.86 6.96
CA PRO A 35 -0.28 -13.47 5.58
C PRO A 35 -0.69 -14.67 4.71
N GLN A 36 -1.47 -14.40 3.66
CA GLN A 36 -1.93 -15.41 2.71
C GLN A 36 -1.22 -15.33 1.37
N GLY A 37 -0.04 -15.94 1.31
CA GLY A 37 0.67 -16.18 0.06
C GLY A 37 2.19 -16.22 0.26
N PRO A 38 2.93 -16.55 -0.80
CA PRO A 38 4.38 -16.69 -0.74
C PRO A 38 5.15 -15.37 -0.50
N LEU A 39 4.58 -14.21 -0.84
CA LEU A 39 5.24 -12.91 -0.70
C LEU A 39 5.07 -12.33 0.71
N GLY A 40 4.05 -12.78 1.45
CA GLY A 40 3.85 -12.39 2.84
C GLY A 40 3.21 -11.01 3.02
N VAL A 41 2.54 -10.47 2.00
CA VAL A 41 1.89 -9.15 2.10
C VAL A 41 0.82 -9.18 3.18
N THR A 42 0.91 -8.26 4.15
CA THR A 42 -0.07 -8.18 5.24
C THR A 42 -0.31 -6.75 5.70
N LEU A 43 -1.39 -6.54 6.43
CA LEU A 43 -1.76 -5.27 7.06
C LEU A 43 -0.65 -4.74 7.97
N ASP A 44 -0.20 -3.52 7.75
CA ASP A 44 0.56 -2.77 8.75
C ASP A 44 -0.39 -2.33 9.86
N ARG A 45 -0.51 -3.21 10.87
CA ARG A 45 -1.36 -2.98 12.03
C ARG A 45 -0.94 -1.74 12.81
N SER A 46 0.35 -1.37 12.77
CA SER A 46 0.83 -0.19 13.49
C SER A 46 0.21 1.09 12.91
N VAL A 47 0.11 1.19 11.58
CA VAL A 47 -0.58 2.29 10.91
C VAL A 47 -2.08 2.26 11.22
N ALA A 48 -2.71 1.09 11.19
CA ALA A 48 -4.15 0.99 11.43
C ALA A 48 -4.58 1.26 12.87
N ILE A 49 -3.70 1.03 13.84
CA ILE A 49 -3.98 1.19 15.28
C ILE A 49 -3.50 2.55 15.78
N ASN A 50 -2.29 2.97 15.42
CA ASN A 50 -1.60 4.09 16.07
C ASN A 50 -1.67 5.40 15.29
N PHE A 51 -2.07 5.37 14.02
CA PHE A 51 -2.02 6.55 13.15
C PHE A 51 -3.42 7.06 12.74
N PRO A 52 -3.65 8.40 12.76
CA PRO A 52 -2.78 9.47 13.26
C PRO A 52 -2.77 9.58 14.80
N LYS A 53 -3.63 8.82 15.45
CA LYS A 53 -3.70 8.67 16.91
C LYS A 53 -4.04 7.22 17.22
N GLU A 54 -3.72 6.79 18.42
CA GLU A 54 -4.08 5.47 18.91
C GLU A 54 -5.60 5.27 18.97
N ASN A 55 -6.08 4.15 18.46
CA ASN A 55 -7.47 3.73 18.50
C ASN A 55 -7.55 2.27 18.95
N ASP A 56 -8.60 1.92 19.72
CA ASP A 56 -8.84 0.53 20.13
C ASP A 56 -8.93 -0.38 18.89
N PRO A 57 -8.08 -1.41 18.74
CA PRO A 57 -8.07 -2.27 17.56
C PRO A 57 -9.38 -3.05 17.30
N LYS A 58 -10.31 -3.07 18.26
CA LYS A 58 -11.63 -3.69 18.12
C LYS A 58 -12.74 -2.71 17.73
N ASP A 59 -12.47 -1.41 17.77
CA ASP A 59 -13.44 -0.39 17.39
C ASP A 59 -13.54 -0.31 15.86
N ASP A 60 -14.57 -0.93 15.31
CA ASP A 60 -14.86 -0.96 13.88
C ASP A 60 -15.55 0.32 13.37
N THR A 61 -15.92 1.23 14.27
CA THR A 61 -16.56 2.52 13.94
C THR A 61 -15.55 3.61 13.59
N VAL A 62 -14.27 3.40 13.93
CA VAL A 62 -13.20 4.36 13.64
C VAL A 62 -12.84 4.35 12.16
N TYR A 63 -12.66 5.54 11.60
CA TYR A 63 -12.09 5.71 10.27
C TYR A 63 -10.56 5.58 10.31
N ARG A 64 -10.05 4.39 9.96
CA ARG A 64 -8.63 4.03 10.03
C ARG A 64 -7.86 4.33 8.76
N SER A 65 -6.53 4.38 8.88
CA SER A 65 -5.61 4.31 7.75
C SER A 65 -5.17 2.86 7.52
N TRP A 66 -5.24 2.42 6.26
CA TRP A 66 -4.91 1.08 5.81
C TRP A 66 -3.69 1.14 4.92
N LEU A 67 -2.69 0.33 5.28
CA LEU A 67 -1.47 0.11 4.51
C LEU A 67 -1.15 -1.38 4.58
N PHE A 68 -0.77 -1.96 3.46
CA PHE A 68 -0.36 -3.36 3.37
C PHE A 68 1.04 -3.41 2.79
N SER A 69 1.90 -4.23 3.38
CA SER A 69 3.28 -4.31 2.96
C SER A 69 3.94 -5.64 3.33
N THR A 70 5.08 -5.89 2.71
CA THR A 70 6.04 -6.94 3.06
C THR A 70 7.42 -6.48 2.63
N HIS A 71 8.44 -7.02 3.30
CA HIS A 71 9.84 -6.81 2.98
C HIS A 71 10.51 -8.16 2.77
N LEU A 72 11.15 -8.32 1.62
CA LEU A 72 11.83 -9.54 1.20
C LEU A 72 13.31 -9.26 1.04
N LYS A 73 14.16 -10.13 1.60
CA LYS A 73 15.59 -10.14 1.37
C LYS A 73 15.98 -11.39 0.59
N PHE A 74 16.84 -11.21 -0.39
CA PHE A 74 17.29 -12.25 -1.32
C PHE A 74 18.76 -12.57 -1.08
N LYS A 75 19.15 -13.76 -1.51
CA LYS A 75 20.54 -14.20 -1.41
C LYS A 75 21.43 -13.45 -2.40
N ASP A 76 21.01 -13.38 -3.65
CA ASP A 76 21.71 -12.71 -4.74
C ASP A 76 21.06 -11.34 -5.04
N PRO A 77 21.75 -10.43 -5.74
CA PRO A 77 21.23 -9.09 -6.01
C PRO A 77 19.91 -9.13 -6.78
N VAL A 78 18.96 -8.28 -6.37
CA VAL A 78 17.66 -8.19 -7.06
C VAL A 78 17.79 -7.57 -8.44
N SER A 79 18.93 -6.98 -8.81
CA SER A 79 19.24 -6.53 -10.17
C SER A 79 19.23 -7.66 -11.20
N GLU A 80 19.34 -8.93 -10.77
CA GLU A 80 19.20 -10.11 -11.63
C GLU A 80 17.73 -10.44 -11.96
N ILE A 81 16.78 -9.91 -11.20
CA ILE A 81 15.34 -10.08 -11.42
C ILE A 81 14.91 -9.19 -12.59
N SER A 82 14.26 -9.77 -13.59
CA SER A 82 13.79 -9.01 -14.77
C SER A 82 12.65 -8.05 -14.40
N ASP A 83 12.46 -7.00 -15.19
CA ASP A 83 11.35 -6.07 -14.99
C ASP A 83 9.98 -6.78 -15.15
N GLY A 84 9.89 -7.78 -16.04
CA GLY A 84 8.67 -8.59 -16.18
C GLY A 84 8.38 -9.42 -14.93
N GLN A 85 9.41 -9.98 -14.29
CA GLN A 85 9.27 -10.69 -13.03
C GLN A 85 8.87 -9.74 -11.90
N LEU A 86 9.47 -8.55 -11.81
CA LEU A 86 9.05 -7.54 -10.84
C LEU A 86 7.58 -7.14 -11.03
N TRP A 87 7.11 -7.04 -12.27
CA TRP A 87 5.70 -6.78 -12.55
C TRP A 87 4.76 -7.91 -12.09
N GLN A 88 5.15 -9.16 -12.30
CA GLN A 88 4.37 -10.31 -11.84
C GLN A 88 4.37 -10.41 -10.30
N ILE A 89 5.51 -10.16 -9.64
CA ILE A 89 5.60 -10.10 -8.17
C ILE A 89 4.65 -9.02 -7.63
N ALA A 90 4.67 -7.82 -8.21
CA ALA A 90 3.77 -6.74 -7.80
C ALA A 90 2.29 -7.11 -8.03
N ARG A 91 1.98 -7.85 -9.11
CA ARG A 91 0.62 -8.32 -9.38
C ARG A 91 0.15 -9.33 -8.35
N ASP A 92 0.99 -10.31 -8.01
CA ASP A 92 0.69 -11.33 -7.01
C ASP A 92 0.53 -10.70 -5.63
N ALA A 93 1.35 -9.68 -5.31
CA ALA A 93 1.25 -8.92 -4.08
C ALA A 93 -0.09 -8.18 -3.92
N VAL A 94 -0.67 -7.69 -5.03
CA VAL A 94 -2.04 -7.14 -5.02
C VAL A 94 -3.06 -8.21 -4.64
N ASP A 95 -2.89 -9.45 -5.12
CA ASP A 95 -3.82 -10.53 -4.78
C ASP A 95 -3.68 -10.97 -3.32
N GLU A 96 -2.46 -11.02 -2.78
CA GLU A 96 -2.22 -11.25 -1.35
C GLU A 96 -2.83 -10.14 -0.48
N MET A 97 -2.66 -8.87 -0.86
CA MET A 97 -3.29 -7.73 -0.18
C MET A 97 -4.81 -7.88 -0.13
N ILE A 98 -5.46 -8.25 -1.24
CA ILE A 98 -6.92 -8.43 -1.28
C ILE A 98 -7.35 -9.57 -0.35
N LYS A 99 -6.62 -10.69 -0.34
CA LYS A 99 -6.89 -11.81 0.57
C LYS A 99 -6.72 -11.42 2.04
N ASP A 100 -5.69 -10.62 2.37
CA ASP A 100 -5.45 -10.16 3.74
C ASP A 100 -6.56 -9.20 4.19
N VAL A 101 -7.05 -8.30 3.32
CA VAL A 101 -8.25 -7.49 3.57
C VAL A 101 -9.46 -8.37 3.92
N GLU A 102 -9.73 -9.38 3.10
CA GLU A 102 -10.86 -10.31 3.31
C GLU A 102 -10.71 -11.09 4.61
N GLN A 103 -9.50 -11.54 4.92
CA GLN A 103 -9.17 -12.30 6.13
C GLN A 103 -9.41 -11.51 7.41
N TYR A 104 -9.13 -10.21 7.42
CA TYR A 104 -9.45 -9.33 8.54
C TYR A 104 -10.92 -8.90 8.58
N GLY A 105 -11.73 -9.22 7.55
CA GLY A 105 -13.11 -8.74 7.44
C GLY A 105 -13.20 -7.24 7.10
N ILE A 106 -12.12 -6.65 6.60
CA ILE A 106 -12.09 -5.23 6.24
C ILE A 106 -12.96 -5.01 4.99
N SER A 107 -13.72 -3.92 4.95
CA SER A 107 -14.59 -3.61 3.82
C SER A 107 -13.82 -3.55 2.51
N ALA A 108 -14.38 -4.12 1.43
CA ALA A 108 -13.84 -4.03 0.08
C ALA A 108 -13.65 -2.57 -0.42
N ARG A 109 -14.35 -1.59 0.19
CA ARG A 109 -14.18 -0.15 -0.10
C ARG A 109 -12.90 0.44 0.50
N SER A 110 -12.34 -0.23 1.50
CA SER A 110 -11.11 0.13 2.21
C SER A 110 -9.87 -0.52 1.60
N VAL A 111 -10.02 -1.36 0.56
CA VAL A 111 -8.89 -1.87 -0.22
C VAL A 111 -8.14 -0.69 -0.86
N PRO A 112 -6.82 -0.57 -0.67
CA PRO A 112 -5.99 0.37 -1.40
C PRO A 112 -6.10 0.23 -2.91
N ASN A 113 -5.94 1.34 -3.64
CA ASN A 113 -6.12 1.35 -5.10
C ASN A 113 -4.82 1.17 -5.87
N ALA A 114 -3.67 1.12 -5.20
CA ALA A 114 -2.39 0.89 -5.84
C ALA A 114 -1.49 0.02 -4.96
N LEU A 115 -0.55 -0.68 -5.59
CA LEU A 115 0.55 -1.39 -4.93
C LEU A 115 1.81 -1.27 -5.77
N ALA A 116 2.90 -0.87 -5.11
CA ALA A 116 4.20 -0.70 -5.72
C ALA A 116 5.15 -1.82 -5.29
N VAL A 117 6.02 -2.22 -6.22
CA VAL A 117 7.26 -2.93 -5.94
C VAL A 117 8.39 -1.91 -5.95
N LEU A 118 9.26 -1.97 -4.93
CA LEU A 118 10.50 -1.20 -4.86
C LEU A 118 11.65 -2.20 -4.65
N ALA A 119 12.55 -2.30 -5.62
CA ALA A 119 13.64 -3.28 -5.63
C ALA A 119 15.00 -2.59 -5.67
N TRP A 120 15.89 -2.91 -4.73
CA TRP A 120 17.25 -2.36 -4.64
C TRP A 120 18.20 -3.37 -4.00
N ASP A 121 19.50 -3.28 -4.30
CA ASP A 121 20.53 -4.17 -3.74
C ASP A 121 20.14 -5.66 -3.73
N HIS A 122 19.74 -6.20 -2.57
CA HIS A 122 19.29 -7.58 -2.35
C HIS A 122 17.86 -7.63 -1.78
N GLU A 123 17.09 -6.56 -1.89
CA GLU A 123 15.85 -6.37 -1.15
C GLU A 123 14.70 -5.91 -2.05
N ILE A 124 13.49 -6.34 -1.69
CA ILE A 124 12.24 -5.87 -2.29
C ILE A 124 11.29 -5.45 -1.19
N ILE A 125 10.71 -4.25 -1.33
CA ILE A 125 9.52 -3.84 -0.59
C ILE A 125 8.33 -3.92 -1.54
N LEU A 126 7.25 -4.54 -1.07
CA LEU A 126 5.94 -4.46 -1.69
C LEU A 126 5.08 -3.60 -0.77
N SER A 127 4.50 -2.53 -1.28
CA SER A 127 3.75 -1.57 -0.47
C SER A 127 2.52 -1.06 -1.19
N SER A 128 1.38 -1.10 -0.53
CA SER A 128 0.16 -0.50 -1.05
C SER A 128 0.23 1.03 -0.97
N SER A 129 -0.60 1.70 -1.77
CA SER A 129 -1.02 3.07 -1.41
C SER A 129 -1.68 3.05 -0.03
N GLN A 130 -1.65 4.18 0.68
CA GLN A 130 -2.41 4.31 1.91
C GLN A 130 -3.87 4.67 1.59
N LYS A 131 -4.81 4.03 2.29
CA LYS A 131 -6.25 4.27 2.14
C LYS A 131 -6.86 4.65 3.48
N GLY A 132 -7.84 5.55 3.49
CA GLY A 132 -8.58 5.87 4.72
C GLY A 132 -8.17 7.21 5.31
N GLY A 133 -7.91 7.24 6.61
CA GLY A 133 -7.79 8.42 7.49
C GLY A 133 -6.85 9.56 7.07
N ALA A 134 -6.00 10.01 7.99
CA ALA A 134 -5.05 11.10 7.78
C ALA A 134 -3.98 10.75 6.74
N SER A 135 -3.28 11.72 6.15
CA SER A 135 -2.14 11.43 5.26
C SER A 135 -0.95 11.03 6.11
N PHE A 136 -0.44 9.80 5.97
CA PHE A 136 0.78 9.39 6.66
C PHE A 136 1.95 10.32 6.35
N THR A 137 2.14 10.63 5.08
CA THR A 137 3.26 11.44 4.62
C THR A 137 3.25 12.87 5.15
N TYR A 138 2.08 13.50 5.31
CA TYR A 138 1.99 14.87 5.82
C TYR A 138 1.77 14.96 7.33
N ASP A 139 1.07 13.99 7.94
CA ASP A 139 0.60 14.08 9.31
C ASP A 139 1.42 13.25 10.32
N TYR A 140 2.34 12.38 9.88
CA TYR A 140 3.17 11.58 10.80
C TYR A 140 4.33 12.36 11.42
N GLY A 141 4.97 13.24 10.64
CA GLY A 141 6.12 14.04 11.07
C GLY A 141 7.12 14.30 9.94
N ASP A 142 8.24 14.95 10.25
CA ASP A 142 9.33 15.15 9.29
C ASP A 142 9.97 13.81 8.90
N SER A 143 10.16 13.61 7.60
CA SER A 143 10.74 12.40 7.01
C SER A 143 11.48 12.77 5.71
N PRO A 144 12.46 11.96 5.26
CA PRO A 144 13.11 12.17 3.96
C PRO A 144 12.11 12.22 2.80
N VAL A 145 11.08 11.38 2.85
CA VAL A 145 9.99 11.38 1.85
C VAL A 145 9.24 12.71 1.84
N LEU A 146 8.90 13.26 3.02
CA LEU A 146 8.22 14.56 3.12
C LEU A 146 9.13 15.70 2.63
N GLU A 147 10.44 15.63 2.87
CA GLU A 147 11.41 16.60 2.36
C GLU A 147 11.47 16.59 0.83
N SER A 148 11.61 15.41 0.20
CA SER A 148 11.56 15.26 -1.26
C SER A 148 10.26 15.78 -1.85
N LEU A 149 9.13 15.55 -1.18
CA LEU A 149 7.83 16.07 -1.61
C LEU A 149 7.70 17.58 -1.43
N ARG A 150 8.28 18.17 -0.38
CA ARG A 150 8.32 19.63 -0.18
C ARG A 150 9.13 20.31 -1.28
N LEU A 151 10.23 19.71 -1.73
CA LEU A 151 10.99 20.19 -2.90
C LEU A 151 10.13 20.19 -4.17
N CYS A 152 9.40 19.10 -4.41
CA CYS A 152 8.45 19.02 -5.54
C CYS A 152 7.35 20.08 -5.44
N GLN A 153 6.82 20.33 -4.24
CA GLN A 153 5.80 21.36 -3.99
C GLN A 153 6.34 22.78 -4.20
N ALA A 154 7.60 23.05 -3.85
CA ALA A 154 8.24 24.34 -4.07
C ALA A 154 8.38 24.64 -5.58
N ILE A 155 8.84 23.67 -6.37
CA ILE A 155 8.91 23.79 -7.83
C ILE A 155 7.50 24.04 -8.41
N TRP A 156 6.50 23.31 -7.92
CA TRP A 156 5.12 23.47 -8.38
C TRP A 156 4.51 24.83 -8.04
N LYS A 157 4.86 25.40 -6.89
CA LYS A 157 4.40 26.74 -6.48
C LYS A 157 4.84 27.80 -7.49
N ASP A 158 6.05 27.67 -8.00
CA ASP A 158 6.66 28.66 -8.89
C ASP A 158 6.17 28.51 -10.35
N ASP A 159 5.93 27.28 -10.82
CA ASP A 159 5.69 27.00 -12.25
C ASP A 159 4.30 26.38 -12.58
N GLY A 160 3.48 26.09 -11.57
CA GLY A 160 2.19 25.39 -11.72
C GLY A 160 1.06 26.22 -12.35
N PRO A 161 0.17 25.62 -13.18
CA PRO A 161 -0.91 26.35 -13.89
C PRO A 161 -1.99 26.94 -12.99
N PHE A 162 -1.90 26.73 -11.67
CA PHE A 162 -2.88 27.19 -10.71
C PHE A 162 -2.30 27.92 -9.50
N GLY A 163 -0.98 28.09 -9.35
CA GLY A 163 -0.35 28.96 -8.32
C GLY A 163 -0.89 28.81 -6.89
N ASN A 164 -1.33 27.60 -6.51
CA ASN A 164 -1.97 27.33 -5.22
C ASN A 164 -1.09 26.37 -4.41
N ASP A 165 -0.92 26.61 -3.12
CA ASP A 165 -0.20 25.74 -2.15
C ASP A 165 -0.95 24.41 -1.86
N LYS A 166 -1.57 23.76 -2.86
CA LYS A 166 -2.31 22.50 -2.61
C LYS A 166 -1.36 21.30 -2.48
N GLU A 167 -1.61 20.48 -1.46
CA GLU A 167 -0.94 19.19 -1.30
C GLU A 167 -1.12 18.29 -2.53
N HIS A 168 -0.26 17.26 -2.64
CA HIS A 168 -0.43 16.23 -3.65
C HIS A 168 -1.90 15.73 -3.65
N ARG A 169 -2.54 15.60 -4.83
CA ARG A 169 -3.96 15.24 -5.03
C ARG A 169 -4.50 14.11 -4.14
N THR A 170 -3.65 13.18 -3.74
CA THR A 170 -3.95 12.01 -2.90
C THR A 170 -3.39 12.15 -1.48
N GLY A 171 -3.02 13.34 -1.01
CA GLY A 171 -2.33 13.55 0.25
C GLY A 171 -0.98 12.83 0.32
N ALA A 172 -0.29 12.66 -0.81
CA ALA A 172 0.96 11.88 -0.90
C ALA A 172 0.86 10.43 -0.36
N SER A 173 -0.36 9.85 -0.38
CA SER A 173 -0.65 8.47 0.01
C SER A 173 -0.47 7.46 -1.14
N CYS A 174 0.24 7.82 -2.21
CA CYS A 174 0.51 6.92 -3.33
C CYS A 174 1.42 5.76 -2.92
N ALA A 175 1.44 4.69 -3.71
CA ALA A 175 2.20 3.49 -3.35
C ALA A 175 3.72 3.73 -3.36
N GLU A 176 4.22 4.60 -4.25
CA GLU A 176 5.66 4.91 -4.37
C GLU A 176 6.18 5.66 -3.14
N PRO A 177 5.55 6.76 -2.66
CA PRO A 177 5.95 7.38 -1.39
C PRO A 177 5.84 6.43 -0.19
N MET A 178 4.81 5.57 -0.13
CA MET A 178 4.68 4.62 0.99
C MET A 178 5.78 3.54 0.95
N ALA A 179 6.20 3.08 -0.22
CA ALA A 179 7.35 2.18 -0.36
C ALA A 179 8.66 2.86 0.07
N ALA A 180 8.84 4.15 -0.28
CA ALA A 180 9.99 4.92 0.14
C ALA A 180 10.03 5.14 1.66
N HIS A 181 8.88 5.41 2.32
CA HIS A 181 8.82 5.50 3.78
C HIS A 181 9.32 4.22 4.45
N LEU A 182 8.89 3.06 3.95
CA LEU A 182 9.35 1.77 4.46
C LEU A 182 10.86 1.58 4.24
N TYR A 183 11.38 1.98 3.08
CA TYR A 183 12.82 1.94 2.80
C TYR A 183 13.63 2.84 3.77
N TYR A 184 13.19 4.08 3.99
CA TYR A 184 13.89 4.99 4.89
C TYR A 184 13.82 4.54 6.35
N ALA A 185 12.80 3.77 6.72
CA ALA A 185 12.72 3.15 8.04
C ALA A 185 13.73 1.99 8.24
N THR A 186 14.34 1.44 7.19
CA THR A 186 15.32 0.33 7.31
C THR A 186 16.77 0.79 7.32
N THR A 187 17.15 1.71 6.44
CA THR A 187 18.57 2.05 6.24
C THR A 187 18.91 3.52 6.52
N GLY A 188 17.95 4.44 6.39
CA GLY A 188 18.18 5.88 6.45
C GLY A 188 19.11 6.44 5.36
N GLU A 189 19.58 5.60 4.43
CA GLU A 189 20.46 6.00 3.32
C GLU A 189 19.63 6.60 2.18
N PRO A 190 20.17 7.51 1.35
CA PRO A 190 19.45 8.04 0.18
C PRO A 190 19.20 7.00 -0.93
N LEU A 191 17.96 6.98 -1.47
CA LEU A 191 17.56 6.07 -2.56
C LEU A 191 18.31 6.29 -3.88
N ASP A 192 18.70 7.52 -4.18
CA ASP A 192 19.36 7.92 -5.42
C ASP A 192 20.70 7.20 -5.65
N THR A 193 21.35 6.78 -4.57
CA THR A 193 22.60 6.00 -4.61
C THR A 193 22.40 4.52 -4.91
N LYS A 194 21.16 4.00 -4.79
CA LYS A 194 20.86 2.56 -4.83
C LYS A 194 20.48 2.03 -6.20
N LYS A 195 20.23 2.91 -7.18
CA LYS A 195 19.68 2.54 -8.50
C LYS A 195 18.42 1.68 -8.36
N ALA A 196 17.58 2.03 -7.40
CA ALA A 196 16.38 1.27 -7.09
C ALA A 196 15.37 1.34 -8.26
N ARG A 197 14.64 0.25 -8.47
CA ARG A 197 13.60 0.14 -9.50
C ARG A 197 12.23 0.16 -8.84
N VAL A 198 11.27 0.85 -9.46
CA VAL A 198 9.90 0.98 -8.95
C VAL A 198 8.86 0.74 -10.04
N GLY A 199 7.80 -0.01 -9.72
CA GLY A 199 6.64 -0.19 -10.60
C GLY A 199 5.36 -0.32 -9.79
N THR A 200 4.26 0.23 -10.31
CA THR A 200 2.98 0.32 -9.60
C THR A 200 1.84 -0.29 -10.40
N TRP A 201 1.11 -1.21 -9.77
CA TRP A 201 -0.21 -1.64 -10.24
C TRP A 201 -1.28 -0.73 -9.65
N THR A 202 -2.19 -0.24 -10.48
CA THR A 202 -3.30 0.61 -10.05
C THR A 202 -4.65 0.01 -10.44
N ARG A 203 -5.61 0.04 -9.52
CA ARG A 203 -6.99 -0.35 -9.74
C ARG A 203 -7.73 0.71 -10.58
N ARG A 204 -8.23 0.28 -11.74
CA ARG A 204 -9.12 1.03 -12.62
C ARG A 204 -10.50 0.37 -12.72
N LYS A 205 -11.38 0.97 -13.53
CA LYS A 205 -12.74 0.47 -13.78
C LYS A 205 -12.78 -0.94 -14.35
N LYS A 206 -11.78 -1.34 -15.16
CA LYS A 206 -11.72 -2.63 -15.85
C LYS A 206 -10.87 -3.69 -15.14
N GLY A 207 -10.26 -3.36 -14.01
CA GLY A 207 -9.32 -4.25 -13.31
C GLY A 207 -8.07 -3.50 -12.84
N TRP A 208 -7.04 -4.25 -12.52
CA TRP A 208 -5.72 -3.72 -12.22
C TRP A 208 -4.93 -3.55 -13.51
N GLU A 209 -4.15 -2.47 -13.62
CA GLU A 209 -3.25 -2.21 -14.75
C GLU A 209 -1.89 -1.69 -14.24
N GLN A 210 -0.83 -1.95 -15.01
CA GLN A 210 0.49 -1.34 -14.82
C GLN A 210 0.38 0.14 -15.18
N THR A 211 0.92 1.02 -14.34
CA THR A 211 0.83 2.46 -14.56
C THR A 211 2.14 3.15 -14.24
N ASP A 212 2.48 4.16 -15.04
CA ASP A 212 3.48 5.14 -14.65
C ASP A 212 3.06 5.87 -13.36
N PRO A 213 4.04 6.36 -12.58
CA PRO A 213 3.77 7.23 -11.43
C PRO A 213 2.86 8.39 -11.84
N CYS A 214 1.81 8.63 -11.06
CA CYS A 214 0.83 9.66 -11.42
C CYS A 214 1.48 11.05 -11.50
N GLY A 215 0.99 11.90 -12.40
CA GLY A 215 1.52 13.26 -12.54
C GLY A 215 1.10 13.98 -13.81
N THR A 216 1.85 15.04 -14.13
CA THR A 216 1.67 15.85 -15.33
C THR A 216 2.89 15.70 -16.27
N PRO A 217 3.04 14.55 -16.95
CA PRO A 217 4.27 14.20 -17.68
C PRO A 217 4.63 15.18 -18.80
N GLU A 218 3.67 15.94 -19.34
CA GLU A 218 3.94 16.94 -20.39
C GLU A 218 4.63 18.21 -19.87
N LYS A 219 4.53 18.47 -18.56
CA LYS A 219 5.07 19.69 -17.96
C LYS A 219 6.00 19.42 -16.77
N ASP A 220 5.97 18.21 -16.21
CA ASP A 220 6.74 17.81 -15.04
C ASP A 220 6.63 18.83 -13.89
N LEU A 221 5.39 19.28 -13.63
CA LEU A 221 5.13 20.31 -12.62
C LEU A 221 4.60 19.73 -11.33
N TRP A 222 4.04 18.52 -11.37
CA TRP A 222 3.33 17.94 -10.25
C TRP A 222 3.16 16.43 -10.44
N GLY A 223 3.35 15.66 -9.36
CA GLY A 223 3.01 14.25 -9.28
C GLY A 223 4.07 13.37 -8.60
N CYS A 224 3.74 12.09 -8.48
CA CYS A 224 4.68 11.03 -8.08
C CYS A 224 5.78 10.82 -9.13
N ASN A 225 5.58 11.21 -10.39
CA ASN A 225 6.64 11.21 -11.41
C ASN A 225 7.84 12.08 -10.98
N LEU A 226 7.60 13.24 -10.37
CA LEU A 226 8.66 14.10 -9.85
C LEU A 226 9.32 13.52 -8.61
N PHE A 227 8.51 12.97 -7.70
CA PHE A 227 9.01 12.30 -6.50
C PHE A 227 9.96 11.17 -6.86
N VAL A 228 9.52 10.26 -7.74
CA VAL A 228 10.32 9.11 -8.20
C VAL A 228 11.62 9.58 -8.87
N ALA A 229 11.56 10.63 -9.69
CA ALA A 229 12.76 11.21 -10.30
C ALA A 229 13.72 11.84 -9.27
N ALA A 230 13.18 12.57 -8.27
CA ALA A 230 13.97 13.18 -7.19
C ALA A 230 14.65 12.14 -6.30
N GLU A 231 13.99 11.01 -6.07
CA GLU A 231 14.53 9.84 -5.35
C GLU A 231 15.50 8.99 -6.21
N GLY A 232 15.78 9.40 -7.46
CA GLY A 232 16.68 8.68 -8.37
C GLY A 232 16.19 7.28 -8.75
N LEU A 233 14.88 7.03 -8.67
CA LEU A 233 14.29 5.73 -8.94
C LEU A 233 14.14 5.49 -10.45
N THR A 234 14.40 4.26 -10.87
CA THR A 234 14.13 3.81 -12.24
C THR A 234 12.72 3.23 -12.34
N VAL A 235 11.85 3.88 -13.11
CA VAL A 235 10.48 3.41 -13.34
C VAL A 235 10.47 2.21 -14.27
N LEU A 236 9.79 1.13 -13.87
CA LEU A 236 9.52 -0.01 -14.73
C LEU A 236 8.57 0.42 -15.86
N SER A 237 8.91 0.09 -17.11
CA SER A 237 8.03 0.40 -18.24
C SER A 237 6.68 -0.33 -18.10
N PRO A 238 5.54 0.37 -18.22
CA PRO A 238 4.21 -0.25 -18.13
C PRO A 238 3.86 -1.12 -19.35
N ASP A 239 4.59 -0.99 -20.47
CA ASP A 239 4.41 -1.82 -21.66
C ASP A 239 5.08 -3.20 -21.54
N LYS A 240 5.79 -3.45 -20.43
CA LYS A 240 6.50 -4.70 -20.20
C LYS A 240 5.54 -5.76 -19.68
N ASP A 241 5.37 -6.83 -20.44
CA ASP A 241 4.55 -7.97 -20.01
C ASP A 241 5.07 -8.61 -18.71
N PRO A 242 4.18 -8.98 -17.77
CA PRO A 242 4.55 -9.79 -16.61
C PRO A 242 5.16 -11.13 -17.01
N GLU A 243 6.21 -11.54 -16.31
CA GLU A 243 6.94 -12.79 -16.54
C GLU A 243 6.81 -13.70 -15.32
N GLU A 244 6.62 -14.99 -15.54
CA GLU A 244 6.56 -15.98 -14.46
C GLU A 244 7.88 -16.03 -13.66
N TYR A 245 7.76 -16.30 -12.37
CA TYR A 245 8.89 -16.46 -11.46
C TYR A 245 8.61 -17.57 -10.44
N ASP A 246 9.67 -18.09 -9.81
CA ASP A 246 9.58 -18.95 -8.64
C ASP A 246 10.33 -18.29 -7.49
N ILE A 247 9.58 -17.82 -6.48
CA ILE A 247 10.13 -17.11 -5.32
C ILE A 247 11.23 -17.89 -4.58
N LYS A 248 11.23 -19.22 -4.68
CA LYS A 248 12.21 -20.07 -3.99
C LYS A 248 13.58 -20.03 -4.64
N THR A 249 13.64 -19.75 -5.94
CA THR A 249 14.87 -19.75 -6.73
C THR A 249 15.24 -18.36 -7.26
N LEU A 250 14.28 -17.43 -7.27
CA LEU A 250 14.46 -16.05 -7.69
C LEU A 250 15.60 -15.38 -6.90
N ALA A 251 16.58 -14.82 -7.60
CA ALA A 251 17.77 -14.18 -7.01
C ALA A 251 18.42 -15.04 -5.89
N GLY A 252 18.62 -16.33 -6.16
CA GLY A 252 19.23 -17.27 -5.21
C GLY A 252 18.33 -17.68 -4.03
N GLY A 253 17.07 -17.24 -4.05
CA GLY A 253 16.05 -17.51 -3.04
C GLY A 253 15.94 -16.44 -1.96
N VAL A 254 14.75 -16.34 -1.37
CA VAL A 254 14.45 -15.46 -0.23
C VAL A 254 15.17 -15.97 1.03
N THR A 255 15.99 -15.12 1.64
CA THR A 255 16.72 -15.39 2.88
C THR A 255 15.98 -14.89 4.12
N ALA A 256 15.17 -13.84 3.97
CA ALA A 256 14.29 -13.33 5.01
C ALA A 256 13.01 -12.73 4.40
N SER A 257 11.90 -12.87 5.12
CA SER A 257 10.62 -12.24 4.82
C SER A 257 10.03 -11.71 6.12
N ASP A 258 9.81 -10.41 6.18
CA ASP A 258 9.24 -9.73 7.34
C ASP A 258 8.37 -8.53 6.92
N GLN A 259 7.96 -7.72 7.89
CA GLN A 259 7.20 -6.50 7.64
C GLN A 259 7.83 -5.35 8.42
N ILE A 260 8.21 -4.29 7.71
CA ILE A 260 8.61 -3.01 8.29
C ILE A 260 7.33 -2.30 8.75
N GLN A 261 7.27 -1.92 10.02
CA GLN A 261 6.12 -1.23 10.61
C GLN A 261 6.39 0.27 10.72
N LEU A 262 5.57 1.09 10.07
CA LEU A 262 5.80 2.55 10.03
C LEU A 262 5.52 3.25 11.36
N CYS A 263 4.60 2.73 12.18
CA CYS A 263 4.19 3.33 13.45
C CYS A 263 4.46 2.39 14.64
N ALA A 264 5.55 1.62 14.59
CA ALA A 264 5.93 0.76 15.70
C ALA A 264 6.16 1.61 16.97
N VAL A 265 5.34 1.38 17.99
CA VAL A 265 5.54 2.02 19.30
C VAL A 265 6.71 1.30 19.97
N GLY A 266 7.89 1.92 19.99
CA GLY A 266 9.03 1.50 20.80
C GLY A 266 9.49 0.04 20.63
N ALA A 267 10.12 -0.28 19.50
CA ALA A 267 11.06 -1.41 19.42
C ALA A 267 12.51 -0.89 19.45
N SER A 268 12.79 0.04 20.35
CA SER A 268 14.14 0.43 20.75
C SER A 268 14.26 0.26 22.26
N GLU A 269 14.41 -0.98 22.71
CA GLU A 269 15.00 -1.27 24.02
C GLU A 269 15.93 -2.48 23.89
N GLY A 270 17.23 -2.21 24.07
CA GLY A 270 18.20 -3.08 24.78
C GLY A 270 18.56 -4.42 24.19
#